data_AF-A0AAU4X0K1-F1
#
_entry.id   AF-A0AAU4X0K1-F1
#
_cell.length_a   1.000
_cell.length_b   1.000
_cell.length_c   1.000
_cell.angle_alpha   90.00
_cell.angle_beta   90.00
_cell.angle_gamma   90.00
#
_symmetry.space_group_name_H-M   'P 1'
#
loop_
_entity.id
_entity.type
_entity.pdbx_description
1 polymer ?
#
loop_
_entity_poly.entity_id
_entity_poly.type
_entity_poly.pdbx_seq_one_letter_code
_entity_poly.pdbx_strand_id
1 'polypeptide(L)' 'MNKKPTTDAAAAVRHARYGRLPERIRFEDMTEEVEAAPGGGASASYDPEGSWKFYSCLALDLGL' A
#
# COMPACT_ATOMS: atom_id res chain seq x y z
N MET A 1 -0.66 -31.96 18.95
CA MET A 1 -0.78 -31.95 17.47
C MET A 1 0.35 -31.10 16.91
N ASN A 2 1.39 -31.76 16.43
CA ASN A 2 2.67 -31.17 16.12
C ASN A 2 2.81 -31.28 14.60
N LYS A 3 2.17 -30.36 13.86
CA LYS A 3 2.29 -30.33 12.40
C LYS A 3 3.73 -29.93 12.08
N LYS A 4 4.57 -30.89 11.68
CA LYS A 4 5.83 -30.60 10.98
C LYS A 4 5.49 -29.66 9.84
N PRO A 5 6.11 -28.48 9.73
CA PRO A 5 5.90 -27.63 8.57
C PRO A 5 6.42 -28.41 7.37
N THR A 6 5.49 -28.87 6.53
CA THR A 6 5.84 -29.41 5.21
C THR A 6 6.61 -28.29 4.52
N THR A 7 7.91 -28.47 4.28
CA THR A 7 8.72 -27.51 3.55
C THR A 7 8.02 -27.27 2.21
N ASP A 8 7.44 -26.07 2.04
CA ASP A 8 6.78 -25.71 0.78
C ASP A 8 7.82 -25.77 -0.32
N ALA A 9 7.73 -26.80 -1.19
CA ALA A 9 8.67 -26.98 -2.29
C ALA A 9 8.70 -25.75 -3.20
N ALA A 10 7.58 -25.04 -3.33
CA ALA A 10 7.53 -23.77 -4.07
C ALA A 10 8.31 -22.67 -3.34
N ALA A 11 8.30 -22.63 -2.01
CA ALA A 11 9.13 -21.72 -1.22
C ALA A 11 10.63 -21.99 -1.42
N ALA A 12 11.05 -23.25 -1.48
CA ALA A 12 12.44 -23.62 -1.76
C ALA A 12 12.89 -23.15 -3.15
N VAL A 13 12.07 -23.32 -4.18
CA VAL A 13 12.34 -22.81 -5.54
C VAL A 13 12.43 -21.29 -5.54
N ARG A 14 11.55 -20.59 -4.82
CA ARG A 14 11.61 -19.13 -4.68
C ARG A 14 12.90 -18.68 -4.01
N HIS A 15 13.32 -19.32 -2.92
CA HIS A 15 14.57 -18.99 -2.24
C HIS A 15 15.81 -19.27 -3.09
N ALA A 16 15.82 -20.35 -3.88
CA ALA A 16 16.92 -20.61 -4.82
C ALA A 16 17.02 -19.55 -5.92
N ARG A 17 15.87 -19.04 -6.39
CA ARG A 17 15.81 -18.02 -7.45
C ARG A 17 16.11 -16.61 -6.95
N TYR A 18 15.54 -16.24 -5.79
CA TYR A 18 15.52 -14.86 -5.30
C TYR A 18 16.39 -14.65 -4.05
N GLY A 19 16.98 -15.71 -3.50
CA GLY A 19 17.77 -15.63 -2.28
C GLY A 19 16.92 -15.46 -1.01
N ARG A 20 17.49 -14.70 -0.06
CA ARG A 20 16.88 -14.40 1.24
C ARG A 20 16.36 -12.97 1.22
N LEU A 21 15.30 -12.72 1.99
CA LEU A 21 14.85 -11.36 2.24
C LEU A 21 15.96 -10.58 2.99
N PRO A 22 16.15 -9.30 2.68
CA PRO A 22 16.96 -8.40 3.49
C PRO A 22 16.49 -8.35 4.94
N GLU A 23 17.33 -7.78 5.81
CA GLU A 23 16.93 -7.50 7.19
C GLU A 23 15.72 -6.57 7.23
N ARG A 24 14.87 -6.76 8.25
CA ARG A 24 13.66 -5.95 8.40
C ARG A 24 14.06 -4.53 8.79
N ILE A 25 13.55 -3.56 8.04
CA ILE A 25 13.68 -2.14 8.36
C ILE A 25 12.94 -1.88 9.68
N ARG A 26 13.52 -1.04 10.55
CA ARG A 26 12.87 -0.63 11.81
C ARG A 26 11.59 0.14 11.49
N PHE A 27 10.58 0.00 12.33
CA PHE A 27 9.28 0.63 12.06
C PHE A 27 9.42 2.15 11.95
N GLU A 28 10.28 2.73 12.77
CA GLU A 28 10.59 4.16 12.80
C GLU A 28 11.22 4.66 11.49
N ASP A 29 11.91 3.78 10.76
CA ASP A 29 12.55 4.10 9.47
C ASP A 29 11.59 3.84 8.29
N MET A 30 10.36 3.36 8.53
CA MET A 30 9.35 3.10 7.48
C MET A 30 8.44 4.30 7.21
N THR A 31 8.56 5.38 7.99
CA THR A 31 7.70 6.56 7.91
C THR A 31 8.53 7.82 7.73
N GLU A 32 8.19 8.64 6.75
CA GLU A 32 8.73 10.00 6.61
C GLU A 32 7.67 10.99 7.09
N GLU A 33 8.05 11.89 8.00
CA GLU A 33 7.19 13.01 8.40
C GLU A 33 7.27 14.10 7.34
N VAL A 34 6.10 14.46 6.79
CA VAL A 34 5.97 15.64 5.93
C VAL A 34 5.24 16.71 6.73
N GLU A 35 5.84 17.90 6.81
CA GLU A 35 5.16 19.06 7.37
C GLU A 35 3.81 19.22 6.68
N ALA A 36 2.73 19.11 7.46
CA ALA A 36 1.42 19.40 6.96
C ALA A 36 1.43 20.86 6.49
N ALA A 37 1.15 21.10 5.20
CA ALA A 37 0.97 22.44 4.70
C ALA A 37 -0.03 23.18 5.63
N PRO A 38 0.22 24.45 6.01
CA PRO A 38 -0.69 25.19 6.86
C PRO A 38 -2.09 25.09 6.26
N GLY A 39 -3.00 24.43 6.97
CA GLY A 39 -4.30 24.02 6.44
C GLY A 39 -4.95 25.18 5.72
N GLY A 40 -5.29 24.98 4.44
CA GLY A 40 -5.91 26.00 3.59
C GLY A 40 -7.09 26.64 4.32
N GLY A 41 -6.90 27.88 4.77
CA GLY A 41 -7.90 28.61 5.52
C GLY A 41 -9.21 28.68 4.74
N ALA A 42 -10.35 28.49 5.41
CA ALA A 42 -11.74 28.60 4.93
C ALA A 42 -12.14 27.83 3.65
N SER A 43 -11.21 27.34 2.82
CA SER A 43 -11.43 26.55 1.61
C SER A 43 -11.27 25.04 1.85
N ALA A 44 -10.89 24.63 3.06
CA ALA A 44 -10.84 23.24 3.51
C ALA A 44 -12.16 22.74 4.10
N SER A 45 -13.30 23.33 3.73
CA SER A 45 -14.59 22.65 3.92
C SER A 45 -14.55 21.42 3.02
N TYR A 46 -14.34 20.24 3.61
CA TYR A 46 -14.45 18.98 2.89
C TYR A 46 -15.82 18.93 2.20
N ASP A 47 -15.83 19.10 0.88
CA ASP A 47 -17.00 18.97 0.03
C ASP A 47 -16.99 17.56 -0.56
N PRO A 48 -17.67 16.59 0.08
CA PRO A 48 -17.70 15.22 -0.42
C PRO A 48 -18.27 15.15 -1.83
N GLU A 49 -19.27 15.99 -2.18
CA GLU A 49 -19.89 16.00 -3.51
C GLU A 49 -18.95 16.57 -4.58
N GLY A 50 -18.16 17.59 -4.25
CA GLY A 50 -17.11 18.14 -5.12
C GLY A 50 -15.90 17.21 -5.29
N SER A 51 -15.61 16.37 -4.28
CA SER A 51 -14.47 15.44 -4.29
C SER A 51 -14.68 14.20 -5.18
N TRP A 52 -15.92 13.84 -5.50
CA TRP A 52 -16.27 12.68 -6.34
C TRP A 52 -16.21 12.93 -7.85
N LYS A 53 -15.76 14.10 -8.30
CA LYS A 53 -15.67 14.43 -9.74
C LYS A 53 -14.55 13.70 -10.49
N PHE A 54 -13.73 12.88 -9.82
CA PHE A 54 -12.56 12.22 -10.42
C PHE A 54 -12.75 10.73 -10.75
N TYR A 55 -13.96 10.18 -10.68
CA TYR A 55 -14.22 8.79 -11.12
C TYR A 55 -14.24 8.59 -12.65
N SER A 56 -13.79 9.58 -13.43
CA SER A 56 -13.79 9.53 -14.89
C SER A 56 -12.81 8.52 -15.50
N CYS A 57 -11.91 7.89 -14.74
CA CYS A 57 -11.10 6.80 -15.29
C CYS A 57 -11.88 5.47 -15.22
N LEU A 58 -12.34 5.06 -14.03
CA LEU A 58 -12.98 3.75 -13.87
C LEU A 58 -14.33 3.62 -14.62
N ALA A 59 -15.16 4.66 -14.65
CA ALA A 59 -16.44 4.61 -15.36
C ALA A 59 -16.27 4.62 -16.89
N LEU A 60 -15.30 5.39 -17.39
CA LEU A 60 -14.98 5.49 -18.81
C LEU A 60 -14.27 4.20 -19.29
N ASP A 61 -13.44 3.60 -18.44
CA ASP A 61 -12.81 2.29 -18.70
C ASP A 61 -13.82 1.12 -18.72
N LEU A 62 -14.96 1.25 -18.03
CA LEU A 62 -16.01 0.23 -17.98
C LEU A 62 -17.16 0.45 -18.98
N GLY A 63 -17.19 1.58 -19.68
CA GLY A 63 -18.16 1.85 -20.75
C GLY A 63 -19.64 1.84 -20.33
N LEU A 64 -19.93 2.26 -19.10
CA LEU A 64 -21.29 2.43 -18.57
C LEU A 64 -21.83 3.86 -18.75
#